data_AF-A0A4Q2DNF6-F1
#
_entry.id   AF-A0A4Q2DNF6-F1
#
_cell.length_a   1.000
_cell.length_b   1.000
_cell.length_c   1.000
_cell.angle_alpha   90.00
_cell.angle_beta   90.00
_cell.angle_gamma   90.00
#
_symmetry.space_group_name_H-M   'P 1'
#
loop_
_entity.id
_entity.type
_entity.pdbx_description
1 polymer ?
#
loop_
_entity_poly.entity_id
_entity_poly.type
_entity_poly.pdbx_seq_one_letter_code
_entity_poly.pdbx_strand_id
1 'polypeptide(L)'
;MPPSYTANASNTQAGPSGVAIITGAAQGIGRAVALRLALHDGYDVTLTDLPSNTHLLNELKELILVKSSAAQHQDSASSRKAASSRRIHIVTGDVSVEKDVKRIVDETASVLGSVDVMVANAGIAFAKSFLETTTEDWDRIFSINVRGTFLCYKYAAKQMIKQGKGGRIVGATSGCGFSGIPYLAGYGATKWAIRGITATAALEFGPHGITVNAYAPSAVDTALSKGLAATFGMDPEEFSADDENEVSKEAHFTTGQCLEKHGRQTYGRYYLNYKNISYKTEWVEFPDVEPLCKARGVPPTKLKPDGTPFYTIPAIYDPERNQYVSESATIMRYLDARFPELGQPAFPKGTVGLQKAFMSAFVPKLVPLWPCAIPMVARQLNPRSLEHFKQTRSLTFGKTVEEFEKDVKLREESWEKFKAGMGGVARWLGDAKEYPDVHAELTGYDIGETGGFIMGDKPVFADFVIGATLAYIRALWGEDSEKWKEVMEWHGGRWARFADSLRKYEQVI
;
A
#
# COMPACT_ATOMS: atom_id res chain seq x y z
N MET A 1 -15.22 -30.40 24.80
CA MET A 1 -15.49 -28.98 25.12
C MET A 1 -14.18 -28.33 25.58
N PRO A 2 -13.65 -27.35 24.85
CA PRO A 2 -12.67 -26.41 25.36
C PRO A 2 -13.35 -25.09 25.79
N PRO A 3 -12.73 -24.31 26.70
CA PRO A 3 -13.42 -23.28 27.49
C PRO A 3 -13.79 -22.04 26.67
N SER A 4 -15.03 -21.57 26.88
CA SER A 4 -15.58 -20.34 26.34
C SER A 4 -14.88 -19.11 26.92
N TYR A 5 -14.18 -18.34 26.09
CA TYR A 5 -13.81 -16.96 26.40
C TYR A 5 -14.94 -16.03 25.96
N THR A 6 -15.76 -15.60 26.91
CA THR A 6 -16.70 -14.49 26.72
C THR A 6 -15.95 -13.17 26.88
N ALA A 7 -15.66 -12.49 25.77
CA ALA A 7 -15.20 -11.11 25.82
C ALA A 7 -16.41 -10.20 26.10
N ASN A 8 -16.47 -9.66 27.32
CA ASN A 8 -17.43 -8.62 27.70
C ASN A 8 -17.20 -7.37 26.84
N ALA A 9 -18.17 -7.05 25.99
CA ALA A 9 -18.31 -5.73 25.41
C ALA A 9 -18.79 -4.75 26.49
N SER A 10 -17.87 -4.01 27.10
CA SER A 10 -18.20 -2.79 27.82
C SER A 10 -16.96 -1.89 27.94
N ASN A 11 -17.18 -0.59 27.76
CA ASN A 11 -16.27 0.55 27.95
C ASN A 11 -15.37 0.97 26.78
N THR A 12 -15.84 1.97 26.04
CA THR A 12 -15.01 3.02 25.41
C THR A 12 -14.27 3.81 26.51
N GLN A 13 -13.24 3.21 27.09
CA GLN A 13 -12.25 3.91 27.91
C GLN A 13 -11.07 4.33 27.04
N ALA A 14 -10.57 5.56 27.25
CA ALA A 14 -9.29 6.02 26.71
C ALA A 14 -8.24 4.90 26.85
N GLY A 15 -7.62 4.50 25.72
CA GLY A 15 -6.73 3.35 25.67
C GLY A 15 -5.58 3.45 26.69
N PRO A 16 -5.05 2.31 27.18
CA PRO A 16 -3.92 2.32 28.11
C PRO A 16 -2.69 2.97 27.45
N SER A 17 -2.04 3.89 28.15
CA SER A 17 -0.82 4.59 27.71
C SER A 17 0.36 3.61 27.59
N GLY A 18 0.75 3.26 26.37
CA GLY A 18 1.92 2.42 26.10
C GLY A 18 3.24 3.22 26.06
N VAL A 19 4.36 2.52 25.95
CA VAL A 19 5.70 3.12 25.79
C VAL A 19 6.24 2.88 24.38
N ALA A 20 6.68 3.95 23.70
CA ALA A 20 7.27 3.89 22.38
C ALA A 20 8.74 4.34 22.36
N ILE A 21 9.60 3.61 21.65
CA ILE A 21 10.98 4.01 21.33
C ILE A 21 11.01 4.49 19.87
N ILE A 22 11.58 5.66 19.62
CA ILE A 22 11.73 6.21 18.27
C ILE A 22 13.21 6.52 18.00
N THR A 23 13.81 5.84 17.02
CA THR A 23 15.19 6.10 16.59
C THR A 23 15.27 7.14 15.48
N GLY A 24 16.33 7.97 15.48
CA GLY A 24 16.42 9.11 14.58
C GLY A 24 15.39 10.19 14.91
N ALA A 25 15.08 10.35 16.19
CA ALA A 25 13.96 11.19 16.65
C ALA A 25 14.27 12.68 16.65
N ALA A 26 15.54 13.10 16.49
CA ALA A 26 15.90 14.51 16.61
C ALA A 26 15.31 15.38 15.50
N GLN A 27 15.05 14.81 14.31
CA GLN A 27 14.65 15.56 13.13
C GLN A 27 13.80 14.73 12.14
N GLY A 28 13.27 15.41 11.13
CA GLY A 28 12.53 14.79 10.02
C GLY A 28 11.37 13.90 10.46
N ILE A 29 11.22 12.75 9.79
CA ILE A 29 10.13 11.80 10.03
C ILE A 29 10.14 11.28 11.47
N GLY A 30 11.31 10.97 12.05
CA GLY A 30 11.40 10.46 13.42
C GLY A 30 10.87 11.48 14.44
N ARG A 31 11.18 12.77 14.25
CA ARG A 31 10.63 13.87 15.06
C ARG A 31 9.10 13.97 14.92
N ALA A 32 8.59 13.86 13.70
CA ALA A 32 7.14 13.91 13.44
C ALA A 32 6.40 12.72 14.09
N VAL A 33 6.96 11.50 13.99
CA VAL A 33 6.42 10.30 14.63
C VAL A 33 6.41 10.44 16.15
N ALA A 34 7.48 10.97 16.74
CA ALA A 34 7.55 11.23 18.18
C ALA A 34 6.45 12.21 18.64
N LEU A 35 6.24 13.30 17.91
CA LEU A 35 5.15 14.26 18.19
C LEU A 35 3.78 13.59 18.09
N ARG A 36 3.53 12.80 17.04
CA ARG A 36 2.25 12.09 16.84
C ARG A 36 1.96 11.13 17.99
N LEU A 37 2.92 10.26 18.30
CA LEU A 37 2.76 9.23 19.33
C LEU A 37 2.57 9.85 20.72
N ALA A 38 3.32 10.90 21.06
CA ALA A 38 3.23 11.54 22.36
C ALA A 38 1.98 12.41 22.50
N LEU A 39 1.70 13.29 21.53
CA LEU A 39 0.67 14.33 21.66
C LEU A 39 -0.73 13.83 21.33
N HIS A 40 -0.85 12.87 20.43
CA HIS A 40 -2.16 12.46 19.92
C HIS A 40 -2.52 11.02 20.27
N ASP A 41 -1.54 10.11 20.30
CA ASP A 41 -1.80 8.70 20.62
C ASP A 41 -1.54 8.39 22.11
N GLY A 42 -1.02 9.36 22.86
CA GLY A 42 -0.89 9.29 24.30
C GLY A 42 0.20 8.35 24.80
N TYR A 43 1.20 8.04 23.99
CA TYR A 43 2.35 7.23 24.42
C TYR A 43 3.31 8.02 25.32
N ASP A 44 3.90 7.33 26.30
CA ASP A 44 5.18 7.75 26.86
C ASP A 44 6.27 7.40 25.83
N VAL A 45 7.26 8.28 25.65
CA VAL A 45 8.21 8.14 24.54
C VAL A 45 9.65 8.19 25.01
N THR A 46 10.46 7.27 24.48
CA THR A 46 11.92 7.39 24.46
C THR A 46 12.35 7.98 23.12
N LEU A 47 13.02 9.12 23.18
CA LEU A 47 13.61 9.79 22.03
C LEU A 47 15.09 9.39 21.94
N THR A 48 15.50 8.78 20.83
CA THR A 48 16.90 8.38 20.63
C THR A 48 17.45 8.85 19.29
N ASP A 49 18.69 9.35 19.34
CA ASP A 49 19.48 9.81 18.21
C ASP A 49 20.97 9.82 18.64
N LEU A 50 21.86 10.21 17.73
CA LEU A 50 23.29 10.32 18.02
C LEU A 50 23.56 11.34 19.16
N PRO A 51 24.64 11.16 19.95
CA PRO A 51 25.01 12.12 20.99
C PRO A 51 25.17 13.57 20.50
N SER A 52 25.59 13.77 19.25
CA SER A 52 25.68 15.10 18.63
C SER A 52 24.33 15.82 18.51
N ASN A 53 23.23 15.08 18.49
CA ASN A 53 21.87 15.60 18.33
C ASN A 53 21.12 15.78 19.65
N THR A 54 21.83 15.69 20.79
CA THR A 54 21.23 15.83 22.14
C THR A 54 20.45 17.13 22.32
N HIS A 55 20.93 18.24 21.75
CA HIS A 55 20.24 19.54 21.84
C HIS A 55 18.85 19.50 21.17
N LEU A 56 18.74 18.94 19.95
CA LEU A 56 17.46 18.77 19.24
C LEU A 56 16.50 17.83 19.99
N LEU A 57 17.03 16.79 20.63
CA LEU A 57 16.21 15.89 21.46
C LEU A 57 15.63 16.62 22.68
N ASN A 58 16.41 17.50 23.31
CA ASN A 58 15.93 18.34 24.42
C ASN A 58 14.87 19.33 23.93
N GLU A 59 15.07 20.00 22.79
CA GLU A 59 14.05 20.88 22.20
C GLU A 59 12.75 20.15 21.89
N LEU A 60 12.83 18.95 21.32
CA LEU A 60 11.65 18.11 21.06
C LEU A 60 10.94 17.71 22.35
N LYS A 61 11.69 17.33 23.39
CA LYS A 61 11.14 17.03 24.72
C LYS A 61 10.38 18.23 25.28
N GLU A 62 10.99 19.41 25.31
CA GLU A 62 10.34 20.63 25.82
C GLU A 62 9.08 20.96 25.01
N LEU A 63 9.14 20.85 23.68
CA LEU A 63 7.98 21.05 22.83
C LEU A 63 6.82 20.11 23.16
N ILE A 64 7.10 18.82 23.36
CA ILE A 64 6.07 17.83 23.73
C ILE A 64 5.50 18.17 25.11
N LEU A 65 6.31 18.54 26.10
CA LEU A 65 5.85 18.91 27.44
C LEU A 65 4.95 20.16 27.41
N VAL A 66 5.35 21.19 26.67
CA VAL A 66 4.55 22.43 26.51
C VAL A 66 3.23 22.15 25.79
N LYS A 67 3.24 21.39 24.70
CA LYS A 67 2.00 21.06 23.96
C LYS A 67 1.08 20.13 24.73
N SER A 68 1.65 19.19 25.49
CA SER A 68 0.87 18.26 26.33
C SER A 68 0.19 18.97 27.51
N SER A 69 0.78 20.06 28.02
CA SER A 69 0.20 20.87 29.10
C SER A 69 -0.83 21.89 28.58
N ALA A 70 -0.61 22.50 27.42
CA ALA A 70 -1.58 23.41 26.80
C ALA A 70 -2.91 22.74 26.41
N ALA A 71 -2.85 21.48 25.95
CA ALA A 71 -4.05 20.69 25.62
C ALA A 71 -4.93 20.38 26.84
N GLN A 72 -4.41 20.47 28.06
CA GLN A 72 -5.17 20.22 29.29
C GLN A 72 -6.12 21.37 29.68
N HIS A 73 -5.97 22.56 29.08
CA HIS A 73 -6.74 23.76 29.44
C HIS A 73 -7.99 24.01 28.57
N GLN A 74 -8.20 23.28 27.47
CA GLN A 74 -9.36 23.50 26.58
C GLN A 74 -10.55 22.57 26.82
N ASP A 75 -10.37 21.41 27.47
CA ASP A 75 -11.46 20.47 27.79
C ASP A 75 -11.95 20.61 29.25
N SER A 76 -12.54 21.77 29.57
CA SER A 76 -13.19 22.01 30.86
C SER A 76 -14.69 21.73 30.83
N ALA A 77 -15.11 20.53 30.39
CA ALA A 77 -16.42 19.97 30.72
C ALA A 77 -16.46 18.47 30.39
N SER A 78 -16.63 17.63 31.42
CA SER A 78 -16.94 16.19 31.33
C SER A 78 -15.82 15.19 30.96
N SER A 79 -14.84 15.01 31.85
CA SER A 79 -14.56 13.70 32.50
C SER A 79 -13.21 13.73 33.23
N ARG A 80 -13.27 13.72 34.56
CA ARG A 80 -12.09 13.65 35.43
C ARG A 80 -11.45 12.25 35.36
N LYS A 81 -10.37 12.12 34.59
CA LYS A 81 -9.16 11.41 35.01
C LYS A 81 -7.98 12.31 34.60
N ALA A 82 -7.19 12.75 35.58
CA ALA A 82 -6.01 13.55 35.34
C ALA A 82 -5.13 12.86 34.27
N ALA A 83 -5.02 13.45 33.08
CA ALA A 83 -4.02 13.03 32.11
C ALA A 83 -2.67 13.33 32.74
N SER A 84 -2.00 12.32 33.30
CA SER A 84 -0.64 12.49 33.82
C SER A 84 0.23 13.06 32.70
N SER A 85 1.06 14.05 33.03
CA SER A 85 2.08 14.59 32.12
C SER A 85 2.78 13.44 31.40
N ARG A 86 2.92 13.52 30.07
CA ARG A 86 3.63 12.51 29.28
C ARG A 86 5.04 12.34 29.83
N ARG A 87 5.50 11.10 30.01
CA ARG A 87 6.87 10.80 30.43
C ARG A 87 7.72 10.68 29.17
N ILE A 88 8.78 11.49 29.13
CA ILE A 88 9.70 11.54 28.00
C ILE A 88 11.10 11.20 28.52
N HIS A 89 11.69 10.17 27.95
CA HIS A 89 13.06 9.76 28.25
C HIS A 89 13.95 10.03 27.04
N ILE A 90 15.16 10.51 27.28
CA ILE A 90 16.16 10.72 26.23
C ILE A 90 17.28 9.73 26.48
N VAL A 91 17.58 8.93 25.47
CA VAL A 91 18.74 8.03 25.49
C VAL A 91 19.48 8.19 24.17
N THR A 92 20.68 8.76 24.18
CA THR A 92 21.49 8.90 22.97
C THR A 92 22.23 7.60 22.67
N GLY A 93 22.48 7.30 21.40
CA GLY A 93 23.27 6.14 20.99
C GLY A 93 23.36 5.98 19.47
N ASP A 94 24.33 5.20 19.01
CA ASP A 94 24.45 4.83 17.60
C ASP A 94 23.73 3.49 17.35
N VAL A 95 22.69 3.50 16.51
CA VAL A 95 21.92 2.29 16.20
C VAL A 95 22.76 1.20 15.54
N SER A 96 23.86 1.55 14.88
CA SER A 96 24.79 0.59 14.31
C SER A 96 25.58 -0.16 15.40
N VAL A 97 25.59 0.31 16.65
CA VAL A 97 26.33 -0.28 17.78
C VAL A 97 25.40 -1.09 18.69
N GLU A 98 25.58 -2.40 18.73
CA GLU A 98 24.72 -3.33 19.48
C GLU A 98 24.59 -3.00 20.98
N LYS A 99 25.69 -2.56 21.62
CA LYS A 99 25.68 -2.17 23.03
C LYS A 99 24.77 -0.96 23.29
N ASP A 100 24.74 -0.01 22.36
CA ASP A 100 23.89 1.18 22.48
C ASP A 100 22.43 0.83 22.30
N VAL A 101 22.07 0.05 21.27
CA VAL A 101 20.68 -0.38 21.05
C VAL A 101 20.14 -1.18 22.24
N LYS A 102 20.95 -2.11 22.77
CA LYS A 102 20.58 -2.86 23.98
C LYS A 102 20.31 -1.92 25.16
N ARG A 103 21.21 -0.96 25.38
CA ARG A 103 21.10 0.01 26.47
C ARG A 103 19.86 0.90 26.31
N ILE A 104 19.55 1.38 25.11
CA ILE A 104 18.33 2.15 24.81
C ILE A 104 17.07 1.39 25.22
N VAL A 105 16.98 0.10 24.86
CA VAL A 105 15.83 -0.74 25.20
C VAL A 105 15.75 -1.02 26.71
N ASP A 106 16.89 -1.34 27.34
CA ASP A 106 16.96 -1.65 28.78
C ASP A 106 16.61 -0.42 29.63
N GLU A 107 17.19 0.75 29.32
CA GLU A 107 16.91 2.01 30.02
C GLU A 107 15.44 2.41 29.84
N THR A 108 14.88 2.28 28.63
CA THR A 108 13.46 2.55 28.38
C THR A 108 12.56 1.66 29.26
N ALA A 109 12.80 0.35 29.26
CA ALA A 109 12.02 -0.58 30.08
C ALA A 109 12.17 -0.28 31.58
N SER A 110 13.35 0.14 32.04
CA SER A 110 13.61 0.49 33.44
C SER A 110 12.96 1.81 33.87
N VAL A 111 13.01 2.85 33.03
CA VAL A 111 12.57 4.21 33.37
C VAL A 111 11.08 4.40 33.09
N LEU A 112 10.59 3.90 31.95
CA LEU A 112 9.21 4.05 31.51
C LEU A 112 8.35 2.82 31.83
N GLY A 113 8.96 1.69 32.18
CA GLY A 113 8.29 0.50 32.72
C GLY A 113 7.92 -0.56 31.68
N SER A 114 7.96 -0.24 30.38
CA SER A 114 7.77 -1.20 29.30
C SER A 114 8.36 -0.74 27.98
N VAL A 115 8.35 -1.63 26.99
CA VAL A 115 8.51 -1.33 25.57
C VAL A 115 7.34 -1.96 24.82
N ASP A 116 6.45 -1.12 24.29
CA ASP A 116 5.23 -1.55 23.59
C ASP A 116 5.33 -1.29 22.09
N VAL A 117 6.04 -0.22 21.70
CA VAL A 117 6.28 0.16 20.31
C VAL A 117 7.76 0.43 20.08
N MET A 118 8.32 -0.10 18.98
CA MET A 118 9.65 0.26 18.47
C MET A 118 9.50 0.82 17.06
N VAL A 119 9.93 2.06 16.85
CA VAL A 119 10.03 2.70 15.54
C VAL A 119 11.51 2.81 15.18
N ALA A 120 12.01 1.84 14.40
CA ALA A 120 13.36 1.80 13.86
C ALA A 120 13.44 2.68 12.60
N ASN A 121 13.56 3.99 12.80
CA ASN A 121 13.54 5.01 11.75
C ASN A 121 14.93 5.56 11.38
N ALA A 122 15.91 5.50 12.28
CA ALA A 122 17.26 6.02 12.02
C ALA A 122 17.86 5.43 10.72
N GLY A 123 18.40 6.30 9.87
CA GLY A 123 19.03 5.93 8.62
C GLY A 123 19.77 7.07 7.96
N ILE A 124 20.68 6.74 7.06
CA ILE A 124 21.41 7.68 6.21
C ILE A 124 21.20 7.33 4.74
N ALA A 125 21.43 8.30 3.86
CA ALA A 125 21.44 8.14 2.42
C ALA A 125 22.59 8.96 1.83
N PHE A 126 23.16 8.48 0.73
CA PHE A 126 24.05 9.24 -0.13
C PHE A 126 23.79 8.82 -1.57
N ALA A 127 24.02 9.74 -2.52
CA ALA A 127 23.98 9.44 -3.94
C ALA A 127 25.42 9.33 -4.49
N LYS A 128 25.77 8.17 -5.02
CA LYS A 128 27.04 7.89 -5.70
C LYS A 128 26.79 6.91 -6.83
N SER A 129 27.50 7.07 -7.93
CA SER A 129 27.40 6.09 -9.02
C SER A 129 27.80 4.70 -8.52
N PHE A 130 27.27 3.67 -9.17
CA PHE A 130 27.55 2.29 -8.76
C PHE A 130 29.06 2.00 -8.76
N LEU A 131 29.80 2.57 -9.72
CA LEU A 131 31.25 2.35 -9.88
C LEU A 131 32.10 3.15 -8.89
N GLU A 132 31.57 4.24 -8.33
CA GLU A 132 32.30 5.11 -7.38
C GLU A 132 31.92 4.85 -5.92
N THR A 133 30.93 4.00 -5.67
CA THR A 133 30.56 3.59 -4.32
C THR A 133 31.67 2.73 -3.73
N THR A 134 32.36 3.21 -2.69
CA THR A 134 33.44 2.43 -2.07
C THR A 134 32.90 1.39 -1.09
N THR A 135 33.77 0.46 -0.67
CA THR A 135 33.46 -0.51 0.38
C THR A 135 33.13 0.17 1.70
N GLU A 136 33.81 1.27 2.02
CA GLU A 136 33.57 2.03 3.25
C GLU A 136 32.21 2.74 3.22
N ASP A 137 31.83 3.30 2.06
CA ASP A 137 30.49 3.87 1.85
C ASP A 137 29.41 2.79 2.05
N TRP A 138 29.62 1.62 1.44
CA TRP A 138 28.72 0.48 1.51
C TRP A 138 28.55 -0.05 2.94
N ASP A 139 29.66 -0.29 3.63
CA ASP A 139 29.68 -0.79 5.00
C ASP A 139 29.05 0.22 5.97
N ARG A 140 29.29 1.52 5.76
CA ARG A 140 28.69 2.58 6.57
C ARG A 140 27.17 2.60 6.42
N ILE A 141 26.63 2.57 5.19
CA ILE A 141 25.18 2.62 5.00
C ILE A 141 24.48 1.34 5.46
N PHE A 142 25.09 0.17 5.23
CA PHE A 142 24.55 -1.10 5.72
C PHE A 142 24.61 -1.22 7.26
N SER A 143 25.69 -0.77 7.88
CA SER A 143 25.83 -0.81 9.34
C SER A 143 24.78 0.07 10.04
N ILE A 144 24.44 1.22 9.47
CA ILE A 144 23.41 2.10 10.03
C ILE A 144 22.00 1.60 9.66
N ASN A 145 21.68 1.51 8.37
CA ASN A 145 20.31 1.26 7.92
C ASN A 145 19.86 -0.18 8.17
N VAL A 146 20.72 -1.17 7.89
CA VAL A 146 20.34 -2.59 7.94
C VAL A 146 20.64 -3.18 9.30
N ARG A 147 21.92 -3.12 9.74
CA ARG A 147 22.31 -3.66 11.05
C ARG A 147 21.60 -2.90 12.17
N GLY A 148 21.48 -1.58 12.09
CA GLY A 148 20.73 -0.80 13.07
C GLY A 148 19.27 -1.22 13.19
N THR A 149 18.55 -1.35 12.07
CA THR A 149 17.16 -1.85 12.05
C THR A 149 17.06 -3.25 12.67
N PHE A 150 17.95 -4.16 12.27
CA PHE A 150 18.00 -5.52 12.81
C PHE A 150 18.20 -5.53 14.34
N LEU A 151 19.14 -4.73 14.85
CA LEU A 151 19.40 -4.62 16.29
C LEU A 151 18.18 -4.07 17.02
N CYS A 152 17.55 -3.01 16.51
CA CYS A 152 16.33 -2.45 17.09
C CYS A 152 15.23 -3.50 17.19
N TYR A 153 14.98 -4.25 16.11
CA TYR A 153 14.00 -5.32 16.08
C TYR A 153 14.32 -6.41 17.11
N LYS A 154 15.57 -6.91 17.11
CA LYS A 154 16.05 -7.98 17.99
C LYS A 154 15.84 -7.63 19.46
N TYR A 155 16.29 -6.45 19.90
CA TYR A 155 16.24 -6.09 21.31
C TYR A 155 14.85 -5.66 21.76
N ALA A 156 14.08 -4.96 20.92
CA ALA A 156 12.68 -4.67 21.21
C ALA A 156 11.87 -5.96 21.36
N ALA A 157 12.02 -6.91 20.42
CA ALA A 157 11.33 -8.19 20.48
C ALA A 157 11.71 -8.99 21.73
N LYS A 158 13.01 -9.06 22.09
CA LYS A 158 13.44 -9.71 23.35
C LYS A 158 12.73 -9.12 24.58
N GLN A 159 12.63 -7.80 24.64
CA GLN A 159 11.94 -7.13 25.76
C GLN A 159 10.42 -7.37 25.72
N MET A 160 9.79 -7.28 24.55
CA MET A 160 8.35 -7.55 24.37
C MET A 160 7.98 -9.01 24.71
N ILE A 161 8.80 -9.98 24.30
CA ILE A 161 8.65 -11.41 24.64
C ILE A 161 8.76 -11.61 26.15
N LYS A 162 9.77 -10.99 26.80
CA LYS A 162 9.92 -11.03 28.25
C LYS A 162 8.71 -10.45 28.98
N GLN A 163 8.08 -9.42 28.42
CA GLN A 163 6.88 -8.80 28.99
C GLN A 163 5.59 -9.62 28.78
N GLY A 164 5.55 -10.51 27.78
CA GLY A 164 4.42 -11.42 27.54
C GLY A 164 3.11 -10.77 27.09
N LYS A 165 3.11 -9.48 26.74
CA LYS A 165 1.91 -8.71 26.35
C LYS A 165 1.83 -8.40 24.84
N GLY A 166 2.72 -8.99 24.04
CA GLY A 166 2.90 -8.64 22.64
C GLY A 166 3.61 -7.30 22.45
N GLY A 167 3.47 -6.72 21.26
CA GLY A 167 4.06 -5.43 20.93
C GLY A 167 3.97 -5.06 19.45
N ARG A 168 4.51 -3.89 19.09
CA ARG A 168 4.53 -3.38 17.71
C ARG A 168 5.94 -2.95 17.34
N ILE A 169 6.45 -3.44 16.23
CA ILE A 169 7.74 -3.05 15.68
C ILE A 169 7.51 -2.50 14.27
N VAL A 170 8.08 -1.34 13.99
CA VAL A 170 7.93 -0.63 12.73
C VAL A 170 9.31 -0.17 12.25
N GLY A 171 9.71 -0.58 11.05
CA GLY A 171 10.91 -0.08 10.38
C GLY A 171 10.62 0.94 9.29
N ALA A 172 11.66 1.63 8.82
CA ALA A 172 11.57 2.57 7.71
C ALA A 172 12.23 2.00 6.44
N THR A 173 11.43 1.70 5.42
CA THR A 173 11.93 1.40 4.07
C THR A 173 11.99 2.69 3.22
N SER A 174 11.70 2.63 1.91
CA SER A 174 11.53 3.74 0.95
C SER A 174 10.95 3.16 -0.35
N GLY A 175 10.47 4.02 -1.27
CA GLY A 175 10.27 3.67 -2.69
C GLY A 175 11.49 2.99 -3.33
N CYS A 176 12.71 3.39 -2.93
CA CYS A 176 13.95 2.72 -3.34
C CYS A 176 14.06 1.26 -2.87
N GLY A 177 13.18 0.81 -1.96
CA GLY A 177 13.05 -0.56 -1.50
C GLY A 177 12.25 -1.46 -2.46
N PHE A 178 11.72 -0.91 -3.55
CA PHE A 178 10.87 -1.61 -4.52
C PHE A 178 11.37 -1.50 -5.96
N SER A 179 12.10 -0.43 -6.29
CA SER A 179 12.70 -0.22 -7.61
C SER A 179 14.16 0.24 -7.47
N GLY A 180 14.93 0.06 -8.54
CA GLY A 180 16.29 0.59 -8.62
C GLY A 180 16.25 2.05 -9.07
N ILE A 181 16.96 2.91 -8.36
CA ILE A 181 17.15 4.32 -8.75
C ILE A 181 18.65 4.55 -9.01
N PRO A 182 19.02 5.12 -10.17
CA PRO A 182 20.41 5.48 -10.46
C PRO A 182 21.05 6.27 -9.32
N TYR A 183 22.34 6.03 -9.08
CA TYR A 183 23.13 6.65 -8.00
C TYR A 183 22.72 6.30 -6.56
N LEU A 184 21.67 5.51 -6.33
CA LEU A 184 21.22 5.10 -5.00
C LEU A 184 21.45 3.60 -4.72
N ALA A 185 22.47 3.00 -5.32
CA ALA A 185 22.71 1.55 -5.23
C ALA A 185 22.84 1.08 -3.77
N GLY A 186 23.67 1.74 -2.97
CA GLY A 186 23.83 1.44 -1.54
C GLY A 186 22.54 1.65 -0.76
N TYR A 187 21.92 2.82 -0.90
CA TYR A 187 20.69 3.16 -0.18
C TYR A 187 19.54 2.20 -0.54
N GLY A 188 19.25 2.03 -1.83
CA GLY A 188 18.24 1.10 -2.33
C GLY A 188 18.46 -0.31 -1.79
N ALA A 189 19.66 -0.86 -1.91
CA ALA A 189 19.97 -2.19 -1.37
C ALA A 189 19.63 -2.32 0.13
N THR A 190 19.91 -1.29 0.95
CA THR A 190 19.52 -1.32 2.36
C THR A 190 18.00 -1.35 2.57
N LYS A 191 17.22 -0.65 1.74
CA LYS A 191 15.75 -0.59 1.85
C LYS A 191 15.10 -1.90 1.39
N TRP A 192 15.67 -2.58 0.40
CA TRP A 192 15.30 -3.97 0.08
C TRP A 192 15.60 -4.93 1.23
N ALA A 193 16.77 -4.80 1.88
CA ALA A 193 17.14 -5.64 3.03
C ALA A 193 16.18 -5.46 4.22
N ILE A 194 15.76 -4.22 4.51
CA ILE A 194 14.79 -3.92 5.58
C ILE A 194 13.45 -4.62 5.34
N ARG A 195 12.99 -4.72 4.08
CA ARG A 195 11.77 -5.49 3.73
C ARG A 195 11.94 -6.97 4.08
N GLY A 196 13.07 -7.56 3.70
CA GLY A 196 13.37 -8.96 4.00
C GLY A 196 13.40 -9.23 5.51
N ILE A 197 14.12 -8.42 6.28
CA ILE A 197 14.21 -8.54 7.74
C ILE A 197 12.83 -8.37 8.39
N THR A 198 12.03 -7.43 7.91
CA THR A 198 10.66 -7.18 8.41
C THR A 198 9.76 -8.38 8.18
N ALA A 199 9.78 -8.98 6.99
CA ALA A 199 8.98 -10.15 6.69
C ALA A 199 9.36 -11.35 7.58
N THR A 200 10.65 -11.62 7.75
CA THR A 200 11.12 -12.71 8.63
C THR A 200 10.74 -12.47 10.08
N ALA A 201 11.02 -11.27 10.61
CA ALA A 201 10.72 -10.92 12.00
C ALA A 201 9.21 -10.98 12.31
N ALA A 202 8.35 -10.63 11.34
CA ALA A 202 6.90 -10.75 11.48
C ALA A 202 6.46 -12.21 11.69
N LEU A 203 7.06 -13.15 10.96
CA LEU A 203 6.78 -14.58 11.08
C LEU A 203 7.31 -15.15 12.39
N GLU A 204 8.53 -14.77 12.79
CA GLU A 204 9.16 -15.28 14.00
C GLU A 204 8.52 -14.73 15.28
N PHE A 205 8.11 -13.46 15.30
CA PHE A 205 7.60 -12.82 16.52
C PHE A 205 6.07 -12.87 16.63
N GLY A 206 5.37 -13.24 15.56
CA GLY A 206 3.92 -13.42 15.52
C GLY A 206 3.37 -14.34 16.63
N PRO A 207 3.96 -15.52 16.91
CA PRO A 207 3.55 -16.39 18.02
C PRO A 207 3.59 -15.73 19.41
N HIS A 208 4.35 -14.64 19.56
CA HIS A 208 4.45 -13.88 20.81
C HIS A 208 3.50 -12.67 20.88
N GLY A 209 2.57 -12.54 19.92
CA GLY A 209 1.65 -11.40 19.84
C GLY A 209 2.32 -10.10 19.41
N ILE A 210 3.50 -10.18 18.79
CA ILE A 210 4.26 -9.03 18.30
C ILE A 210 4.02 -8.91 16.79
N THR A 211 3.66 -7.72 16.33
CA THR A 211 3.59 -7.44 14.90
C THR A 211 4.79 -6.66 14.42
N VAL A 212 5.28 -6.93 13.22
CA VAL A 212 6.43 -6.24 12.62
C VAL A 212 6.07 -5.75 11.22
N ASN A 213 6.20 -4.45 10.94
CA ASN A 213 5.92 -3.87 9.61
C ASN A 213 6.99 -2.86 9.22
N ALA A 214 6.95 -2.38 7.98
CA ALA A 214 7.74 -1.25 7.53
C ALA A 214 6.89 -0.27 6.72
N TYR A 215 7.12 1.03 6.90
CA TYR A 215 6.51 2.07 6.07
C TYR A 215 7.50 2.54 5.00
N ALA A 216 6.99 2.94 3.83
CA ALA A 216 7.78 3.41 2.70
C ALA A 216 7.43 4.88 2.41
N PRO A 217 8.18 5.83 2.99
CA PRO A 217 7.98 7.22 2.67
C PRO A 217 8.54 7.52 1.26
N SER A 218 7.84 8.41 0.56
CA SER A 218 8.34 9.12 -0.62
C SER A 218 9.34 10.22 -0.19
N ALA A 219 9.72 11.12 -1.10
CA ALA A 219 10.61 12.23 -0.78
C ALA A 219 9.91 13.25 0.14
N VAL A 220 10.14 13.13 1.44
CA VAL A 220 9.62 14.07 2.46
C VAL A 220 10.64 15.17 2.73
N ASP A 221 10.21 16.42 2.92
CA ASP A 221 11.12 17.52 3.29
C ASP A 221 11.81 17.25 4.64
N THR A 222 13.08 16.83 4.59
CA THR A 222 13.89 16.42 5.74
C THR A 222 15.35 16.73 5.50
N ALA A 223 16.17 16.77 6.56
CA ALA A 223 17.62 16.90 6.40
C ALA A 223 18.23 15.79 5.51
N LEU A 224 17.63 14.59 5.48
CA LEU A 224 18.09 13.49 4.62
C LEU A 224 17.81 13.77 3.14
N SER A 225 16.59 14.22 2.79
CA SER A 225 16.25 14.57 1.41
C SER A 225 16.99 15.81 0.92
N LYS A 226 17.20 16.82 1.78
CA LYS A 226 18.06 17.98 1.47
C LYS A 226 19.50 17.56 1.16
N GLY A 227 20.05 16.59 1.91
CA GLY A 227 21.37 16.03 1.62
C GLY A 227 21.43 15.30 0.27
N LEU A 228 20.38 14.57 -0.09
CA LEU A 228 20.27 13.94 -1.40
C LEU A 228 20.13 14.95 -2.53
N ALA A 229 19.24 15.94 -2.41
CA ALA A 229 19.04 17.01 -3.38
C ALA A 229 20.35 17.75 -3.68
N ALA A 230 21.10 18.11 -2.63
CA ALA A 230 22.42 18.71 -2.76
C ALA A 230 23.41 17.80 -3.51
N THR A 231 23.34 16.48 -3.31
CA THR A 231 24.20 15.52 -4.01
C THR A 231 23.81 15.37 -5.49
N PHE A 232 22.54 15.53 -5.82
CA PHE A 232 22.03 15.50 -7.20
C PHE A 232 22.12 16.86 -7.92
N GLY A 233 22.53 17.93 -7.23
CA GLY A 233 22.52 19.29 -7.79
C GLY A 233 21.12 19.83 -8.06
N MET A 234 20.12 19.32 -7.33
CA MET A 234 18.72 19.72 -7.44
C MET A 234 18.34 20.70 -6.34
N ASP A 235 17.32 21.53 -6.61
CA ASP A 235 16.73 22.36 -5.57
C ASP A 235 16.03 21.48 -4.51
N PRO A 236 16.28 21.69 -3.21
CA PRO A 236 15.69 20.86 -2.16
C PRO A 236 14.17 20.96 -2.03
N GLU A 237 13.57 22.09 -2.40
CA GLU A 237 12.11 22.26 -2.39
C GLU A 237 11.50 21.45 -3.55
N GLU A 238 12.07 21.53 -4.76
CA GLU A 238 11.65 20.71 -5.91
C GLU A 238 11.81 19.20 -5.65
N PHE A 239 12.85 18.79 -4.93
CA PHE A 239 13.08 17.36 -4.59
C PHE A 239 12.10 16.81 -3.55
N SER A 240 11.41 17.67 -2.79
CA SER A 240 10.55 17.27 -1.65
C SER A 240 9.06 17.60 -1.84
N ALA A 241 8.70 18.32 -2.91
CA ALA A 241 7.35 18.80 -3.18
C ALA A 241 6.34 17.70 -3.61
N ASP A 242 6.78 16.46 -3.83
CA ASP A 242 5.92 15.41 -4.41
C ASP A 242 5.02 14.66 -3.40
N ASP A 243 5.18 14.80 -2.07
CA ASP A 243 4.31 14.08 -1.11
C ASP A 243 4.34 14.68 0.31
N GLU A 244 3.51 15.71 0.56
CA GLU A 244 3.47 16.38 1.88
C GLU A 244 2.45 15.78 2.89
N ASN A 245 1.72 14.72 2.58
CA ASN A 245 0.75 14.16 3.53
C ASN A 245 0.60 12.65 3.38
N GLU A 246 1.24 11.85 4.23
CA GLU A 246 0.68 10.56 4.71
C GLU A 246 1.59 9.87 5.75
N VAL A 247 1.30 10.07 7.03
CA VAL A 247 1.63 9.09 8.08
C VAL A 247 0.29 8.59 8.62
N SER A 248 -0.25 7.55 7.98
CA SER A 248 -1.59 7.03 8.31
C SER A 248 -1.62 6.34 9.68
N LYS A 249 -2.81 6.39 10.29
CA LYS A 249 -3.12 5.92 11.64
C LYS A 249 -3.45 4.43 11.60
N GLU A 250 -3.11 3.74 12.69
CA GLU A 250 -3.55 2.38 13.09
C GLU A 250 -2.74 1.16 12.55
N ALA A 251 -1.81 0.68 13.39
CA ALA A 251 -1.08 -0.58 13.22
C ALA A 251 -1.61 -1.70 14.16
N HIS A 252 -2.92 -1.78 14.37
CA HIS A 252 -3.43 -2.64 15.45
C HIS A 252 -3.48 -4.14 15.13
N PHE A 253 -3.42 -4.59 13.87
CA PHE A 253 -3.46 -6.04 13.53
C PHE A 253 -2.74 -6.43 12.21
N THR A 254 -1.78 -5.64 11.75
CA THR A 254 -1.03 -5.88 10.52
C THR A 254 0.38 -6.35 10.88
N THR A 255 0.88 -7.43 10.30
CA THR A 255 2.27 -7.92 10.48
C THR A 255 2.81 -8.39 9.13
N GLY A 256 4.09 -8.18 8.85
CA GLY A 256 4.78 -8.56 7.62
C GLY A 256 4.52 -7.64 6.42
N GLN A 257 3.83 -6.50 6.59
CA GLN A 257 3.59 -5.58 5.48
C GLN A 257 4.73 -4.57 5.36
N CYS A 258 5.17 -4.38 4.12
CA CYS A 258 5.80 -3.15 3.70
C CYS A 258 4.71 -2.36 3.00
N LEU A 259 4.28 -1.23 3.58
CA LEU A 259 3.26 -0.38 2.97
C LEU A 259 3.90 0.38 1.80
N GLU A 260 3.97 -0.29 0.65
CA GLU A 260 3.95 0.33 -0.67
C GLU A 260 3.43 -0.67 -1.71
N LYS A 261 2.55 -0.15 -2.57
CA LYS A 261 1.48 -0.90 -3.22
C LYS A 261 1.90 -1.33 -4.63
N HIS A 262 2.49 -2.51 -4.78
CA HIS A 262 2.36 -3.23 -6.07
C HIS A 262 1.00 -3.92 -6.10
N GLY A 263 -0.04 -3.08 -6.14
CA GLY A 263 -1.42 -3.50 -6.18
C GLY A 263 -1.74 -4.08 -7.54
N ARG A 264 -1.98 -5.40 -7.60
CA ARG A 264 -3.03 -5.86 -8.53
C ARG A 264 -4.31 -5.19 -8.08
N GLN A 265 -4.67 -4.07 -8.71
CA GLN A 265 -5.92 -3.39 -8.45
C GLN A 265 -7.02 -4.27 -9.01
N THR A 266 -7.90 -4.74 -8.13
CA THR A 266 -9.14 -5.37 -8.55
C THR A 266 -10.25 -4.31 -8.52
N TYR A 267 -11.28 -4.48 -9.33
CA TYR A 267 -12.42 -3.55 -9.40
C TYR A 267 -12.96 -3.21 -8.00
N GLY A 268 -13.10 -4.22 -7.12
CA GLY A 268 -13.55 -4.04 -5.74
C GLY A 268 -12.62 -3.15 -4.91
N ARG A 269 -11.29 -3.25 -5.10
CA ARG A 269 -10.32 -2.42 -4.39
C ARG A 269 -10.35 -0.96 -4.85
N TYR A 270 -10.48 -0.75 -6.16
CA TYR A 270 -10.71 0.58 -6.73
C TYR A 270 -11.91 1.25 -6.10
N TYR A 271 -12.98 0.49 -5.92
CA TYR A 271 -14.23 1.01 -5.40
C TYR A 271 -14.21 1.29 -3.90
N LEU A 272 -13.55 0.43 -3.12
CA LEU A 272 -13.32 0.67 -1.69
C LEU A 272 -12.55 1.98 -1.48
N ASN A 273 -11.49 2.23 -2.26
CA ASN A 273 -10.71 3.48 -2.17
C ASN A 273 -11.55 4.68 -2.66
N TYR A 274 -12.31 4.53 -3.74
CA TYR A 274 -13.21 5.58 -4.24
C TYR A 274 -14.26 6.01 -3.20
N LYS A 275 -14.78 5.05 -2.44
CA LYS A 275 -15.71 5.29 -1.33
C LYS A 275 -15.02 5.72 -0.04
N ASN A 276 -13.69 5.77 0.01
CA ASN A 276 -12.90 6.02 1.22
C ASN A 276 -13.26 5.06 2.39
N ILE A 277 -13.43 3.77 2.07
CA ILE A 277 -13.74 2.72 3.04
C ILE A 277 -12.44 2.02 3.42
N SER A 278 -12.13 1.95 4.73
CA SER A 278 -10.98 1.21 5.24
C SER A 278 -11.16 -0.31 5.10
N TYR A 279 -10.09 -1.03 4.72
CA TYR A 279 -10.12 -2.47 4.59
C TYR A 279 -8.77 -3.12 4.88
N LYS A 280 -8.81 -4.39 5.29
CA LYS A 280 -7.63 -5.27 5.37
C LYS A 280 -7.59 -6.18 4.14
N THR A 281 -6.43 -6.28 3.49
CA THR A 281 -6.23 -7.20 2.36
C THR A 281 -5.63 -8.51 2.84
N GLU A 282 -6.22 -9.62 2.39
CA GLU A 282 -5.63 -10.96 2.51
C GLU A 282 -5.30 -11.48 1.11
N TRP A 283 -4.04 -11.88 0.92
CA TRP A 283 -3.56 -12.44 -0.34
C TRP A 283 -3.71 -13.96 -0.32
N VAL A 284 -4.21 -14.51 -1.41
CA VAL A 284 -4.50 -15.93 -1.55
C VAL A 284 -3.81 -16.44 -2.81
N GLU A 285 -3.10 -17.55 -2.67
CA GLU A 285 -2.45 -18.23 -3.78
C GLU A 285 -3.49 -18.89 -4.68
N PHE A 286 -3.24 -18.93 -6.00
CA PHE A 286 -4.18 -19.51 -6.98
C PHE A 286 -4.77 -20.87 -6.60
N PRO A 287 -3.97 -21.89 -6.20
CA PRO A 287 -4.52 -23.20 -5.82
C PRO A 287 -5.38 -23.15 -4.56
N ASP A 288 -5.22 -22.13 -3.73
CA ASP A 288 -5.87 -22.03 -2.42
C ASP A 288 -7.18 -21.22 -2.49
N VAL A 289 -7.48 -20.55 -3.61
CA VAL A 289 -8.68 -19.70 -3.78
C VAL A 289 -9.99 -20.46 -3.56
N GLU A 290 -10.23 -21.54 -4.30
CA GLU A 290 -11.48 -22.31 -4.17
C GLU A 290 -11.60 -23.01 -2.81
N PRO A 291 -10.57 -23.71 -2.30
CA PRO A 291 -10.60 -24.29 -0.95
C PRO A 291 -10.90 -23.25 0.14
N LEU A 292 -10.27 -22.08 0.08
CA LEU A 292 -10.47 -21.02 1.07
C LEU A 292 -11.88 -20.45 1.00
N CYS A 293 -12.38 -20.17 -0.22
CA CYS A 293 -13.74 -19.66 -0.41
C CYS A 293 -14.77 -20.62 0.19
N LYS A 294 -14.64 -21.93 -0.10
CA LYS A 294 -15.51 -22.97 0.46
C LYS A 294 -15.40 -23.04 1.99
N ALA A 295 -14.19 -23.05 2.54
CA ALA A 295 -13.96 -23.13 3.97
C ALA A 295 -14.57 -21.95 4.75
N ARG A 296 -14.63 -20.77 4.12
CA ARG A 296 -15.17 -19.53 4.71
C ARG A 296 -16.64 -19.28 4.39
N GLY A 297 -17.28 -20.12 3.57
CA GLY A 297 -18.64 -19.89 3.12
C GLY A 297 -18.79 -18.69 2.20
N VAL A 298 -17.73 -18.33 1.46
CA VAL A 298 -17.79 -17.27 0.44
C VAL A 298 -18.72 -17.75 -0.69
N PRO A 299 -19.70 -16.94 -1.13
CA PRO A 299 -20.54 -17.32 -2.26
C PRO A 299 -19.71 -17.55 -3.54
N PRO A 300 -20.12 -18.47 -4.44
CA PRO A 300 -19.43 -18.63 -5.71
C PRO A 300 -19.56 -17.38 -6.58
N THR A 301 -18.52 -17.04 -7.33
CA THR A 301 -18.55 -15.89 -8.25
C THR A 301 -19.57 -16.10 -9.36
N LYS A 302 -19.66 -17.32 -9.88
CA LYS A 302 -20.65 -17.76 -10.87
C LYS A 302 -20.77 -19.28 -10.87
N LEU A 303 -21.73 -19.79 -11.63
CA LEU A 303 -21.79 -21.20 -12.00
C LEU A 303 -21.09 -21.41 -13.34
N LYS A 304 -20.42 -22.55 -13.48
CA LYS A 304 -19.91 -23.04 -14.76
C LYS A 304 -21.07 -23.57 -15.62
N PRO A 305 -20.88 -23.81 -16.93
CA PRO A 305 -21.93 -24.37 -17.79
C PRO A 305 -22.48 -25.71 -17.31
N ASP A 306 -21.68 -26.51 -16.60
CA ASP A 306 -22.08 -27.79 -15.99
C ASP A 306 -22.82 -27.64 -14.64
N GLY A 307 -23.12 -26.40 -14.22
CA GLY A 307 -23.78 -26.09 -12.97
C GLY A 307 -22.86 -26.11 -11.74
N THR A 308 -21.58 -26.47 -11.88
CA THR A 308 -20.65 -26.49 -10.75
C THR A 308 -20.23 -25.07 -10.34
N PRO A 309 -20.00 -24.82 -9.04
CA PRO A 309 -19.52 -23.52 -8.57
C PRO A 309 -18.16 -23.12 -9.16
N PHE A 310 -18.00 -21.83 -9.46
CA PHE A 310 -16.72 -21.23 -9.87
C PHE A 310 -16.36 -20.10 -8.90
N TYR A 311 -15.15 -20.19 -8.34
CA TYR A 311 -14.66 -19.25 -7.33
C TYR A 311 -13.51 -18.43 -7.87
N THR A 312 -13.61 -17.11 -7.70
CA THR A 312 -12.56 -16.15 -8.00
C THR A 312 -12.53 -15.06 -6.94
N ILE A 313 -11.41 -14.34 -6.88
CA ILE A 313 -11.23 -13.14 -6.08
C ILE A 313 -11.27 -11.89 -6.99
N PRO A 314 -11.62 -10.70 -6.48
CA PRO A 314 -11.80 -10.35 -5.07
C PRO A 314 -13.11 -10.90 -4.47
N ALA A 315 -13.06 -11.19 -3.17
CA ALA A 315 -14.20 -11.30 -2.27
C ALA A 315 -13.92 -10.39 -1.07
N ILE A 316 -14.97 -9.79 -0.50
CA ILE A 316 -14.88 -8.96 0.71
C ILE A 316 -15.64 -9.63 1.84
N TYR A 317 -15.24 -9.31 3.07
CA TYR A 317 -15.94 -9.70 4.28
C TYR A 317 -16.35 -8.44 5.04
N ASP A 318 -17.64 -8.31 5.31
CA ASP A 318 -18.17 -7.27 6.17
C ASP A 318 -18.24 -7.82 7.61
N PRO A 319 -17.40 -7.35 8.55
CA PRO A 319 -17.38 -7.84 9.92
C PRO A 319 -18.61 -7.41 10.72
N GLU A 320 -19.26 -6.30 10.37
CA GLU A 320 -20.45 -5.82 11.09
C GLU A 320 -21.69 -6.65 10.74
N ARG A 321 -21.78 -7.12 9.49
CA ARG A 321 -22.85 -8.00 9.04
C ARG A 321 -22.51 -9.48 9.09
N ASN A 322 -21.26 -9.80 9.44
CA ASN A 322 -20.70 -11.16 9.38
C ASN A 322 -21.00 -11.84 8.03
N GLN A 323 -20.75 -11.12 6.92
CA GLN A 323 -21.17 -11.53 5.59
C GLN A 323 -20.02 -11.46 4.59
N TYR A 324 -19.84 -12.53 3.81
CA TYR A 324 -18.98 -12.52 2.63
C TYR A 324 -19.76 -12.07 1.39
N VAL A 325 -19.12 -11.24 0.58
CA VAL A 325 -19.63 -10.80 -0.73
C VAL A 325 -18.56 -11.07 -1.78
N SER A 326 -18.91 -11.79 -2.83
CA SER A 326 -18.02 -12.11 -3.95
C SER A 326 -18.65 -11.62 -5.26
N GLU A 327 -17.84 -11.59 -6.33
CA GLU A 327 -18.18 -10.98 -7.62
C GLU A 327 -18.16 -9.44 -7.57
N SER A 328 -17.43 -8.82 -8.50
CA SER A 328 -17.08 -7.39 -8.41
C SER A 328 -18.27 -6.45 -8.54
N ALA A 329 -19.22 -6.72 -9.45
CA ALA A 329 -20.42 -5.88 -9.58
C ALA A 329 -21.32 -6.00 -8.34
N THR A 330 -21.41 -7.20 -7.77
CA THR A 330 -22.16 -7.50 -6.55
C THR A 330 -21.53 -6.82 -5.34
N ILE A 331 -20.19 -6.85 -5.23
CA ILE A 331 -19.43 -6.10 -4.22
C ILE A 331 -19.72 -4.60 -4.33
N MET A 332 -19.65 -4.00 -5.52
CA MET A 332 -19.90 -2.56 -5.67
C MET A 332 -21.34 -2.18 -5.32
N ARG A 333 -22.33 -2.99 -5.72
CA ARG A 333 -23.74 -2.77 -5.33
C ARG A 333 -23.95 -2.92 -3.83
N TYR A 334 -23.28 -3.88 -3.21
CA TYR A 334 -23.31 -4.06 -1.76
C TYR A 334 -22.76 -2.81 -1.05
N LEU A 335 -21.62 -2.30 -1.50
CA LEU A 335 -21.00 -1.10 -0.95
C LEU A 335 -21.86 0.15 -1.18
N ASP A 336 -22.51 0.28 -2.34
CA ASP A 336 -23.48 1.35 -2.60
C ASP A 336 -24.69 1.30 -1.67
N ALA A 337 -25.20 0.11 -1.39
CA ALA A 337 -26.31 -0.06 -0.47
C ALA A 337 -25.88 0.12 1.00
N ARG A 338 -24.64 -0.24 1.35
CA ARG A 338 -24.09 -0.12 2.72
C ARG A 338 -23.70 1.31 3.06
N PHE A 339 -23.18 2.07 2.09
CA PHE A 339 -22.62 3.42 2.25
C PHE A 339 -23.14 4.39 1.17
N PRO A 340 -24.46 4.62 1.09
CA PRO A 340 -25.06 5.49 0.08
C PRO A 340 -24.61 6.95 0.19
N GLU A 341 -24.14 7.39 1.36
CA GLU A 341 -23.63 8.73 1.63
C GLU A 341 -22.24 9.02 1.05
N LEU A 342 -21.47 7.97 0.74
CA LEU A 342 -20.07 8.10 0.30
C LEU A 342 -20.01 8.29 -1.23
N GLY A 343 -20.37 9.47 -1.72
CA GLY A 343 -20.20 9.84 -3.13
C GLY A 343 -21.14 9.12 -4.12
N GLN A 344 -20.95 9.36 -5.43
CA GLN A 344 -21.83 8.81 -6.47
C GLN A 344 -21.77 7.26 -6.49
N PRO A 345 -22.91 6.57 -6.65
CA PRO A 345 -22.91 5.11 -6.81
C PRO A 345 -22.26 4.65 -8.12
N ALA A 346 -21.65 3.47 -8.12
CA ALA A 346 -21.10 2.81 -9.31
C ALA A 346 -22.20 2.49 -10.31
N PHE A 347 -23.43 2.30 -9.80
CA PHE A 347 -24.64 2.11 -10.58
C PHE A 347 -25.67 3.20 -10.26
N PRO A 348 -25.58 4.39 -10.88
CA PRO A 348 -26.61 5.41 -10.72
C PRO A 348 -28.00 4.87 -11.12
N LYS A 349 -29.06 5.42 -10.51
CA LYS A 349 -30.43 4.93 -10.69
C LYS A 349 -30.81 4.93 -12.19
N GLY A 350 -31.32 3.81 -12.67
CA GLY A 350 -31.74 3.64 -14.07
C GLY A 350 -30.60 3.25 -15.04
N THR A 351 -29.35 3.17 -14.61
CA THR A 351 -28.20 2.98 -15.53
C THR A 351 -27.77 1.52 -15.74
N VAL A 352 -28.37 0.56 -15.02
CA VAL A 352 -27.94 -0.85 -15.07
C VAL A 352 -27.98 -1.42 -16.51
N GLY A 353 -28.95 -1.00 -17.32
CA GLY A 353 -29.02 -1.38 -18.74
C GLY A 353 -27.81 -0.89 -19.54
N LEU A 354 -27.42 0.38 -19.35
CA LEU A 354 -26.24 0.98 -19.98
C LEU A 354 -24.95 0.29 -19.54
N GLN A 355 -24.80 0.01 -18.24
CA GLN A 355 -23.64 -0.69 -17.69
C GLN A 355 -23.51 -2.11 -18.27
N LYS A 356 -24.64 -2.82 -18.45
CA LYS A 356 -24.65 -4.15 -19.11
C LYS A 356 -24.25 -4.05 -20.58
N ALA A 357 -24.81 -3.09 -21.32
CA ALA A 357 -24.47 -2.86 -22.72
C ALA A 357 -22.97 -2.57 -22.88
N PHE A 358 -22.42 -1.71 -22.02
CA PHE A 358 -20.99 -1.44 -21.97
C PHE A 358 -20.18 -2.72 -21.76
N MET A 359 -20.51 -3.54 -20.75
CA MET A 359 -19.76 -4.78 -20.49
C MET A 359 -19.83 -5.77 -21.66
N SER A 360 -20.99 -5.92 -22.28
CA SER A 360 -21.16 -6.76 -23.48
C SER A 360 -20.29 -6.29 -24.64
N ALA A 361 -20.08 -4.98 -24.77
CA ALA A 361 -19.27 -4.39 -25.84
C ALA A 361 -17.77 -4.32 -25.48
N PHE A 362 -17.43 -4.15 -24.21
CA PHE A 362 -16.06 -3.97 -23.71
C PHE A 362 -15.31 -5.28 -23.51
N VAL A 363 -15.93 -6.29 -22.87
CA VAL A 363 -15.25 -7.56 -22.52
C VAL A 363 -14.64 -8.27 -23.74
N PRO A 364 -15.31 -8.37 -24.90
CA PRO A 364 -14.72 -8.98 -26.10
C PRO A 364 -13.44 -8.27 -26.57
N LYS A 365 -13.31 -6.97 -26.31
CA LYS A 365 -12.13 -6.17 -26.69
C LYS A 365 -10.91 -6.49 -25.82
N LEU A 366 -11.09 -7.11 -24.64
CA LEU A 366 -10.00 -7.54 -23.77
C LEU A 366 -9.43 -8.91 -24.16
N VAL A 367 -10.17 -9.72 -24.93
CA VAL A 367 -9.74 -11.08 -25.31
C VAL A 367 -8.36 -11.10 -25.98
N PRO A 368 -8.01 -10.17 -26.90
CA PRO A 368 -6.69 -10.13 -27.53
C PRO A 368 -5.54 -9.77 -26.56
N LEU A 369 -5.81 -9.31 -25.33
CA LEU A 369 -4.76 -9.10 -24.33
C LEU A 369 -4.19 -10.42 -23.80
N TRP A 370 -4.97 -11.52 -23.80
CA TRP A 370 -4.59 -12.76 -23.13
C TRP A 370 -3.29 -13.39 -23.66
N PRO A 371 -3.06 -13.53 -24.99
CA PRO A 371 -1.81 -14.07 -25.49
C PRO A 371 -0.58 -13.26 -25.06
N CYS A 372 -0.72 -11.94 -24.87
CA CYS A 372 0.34 -11.06 -24.40
C CYS A 372 0.54 -11.18 -22.89
N ALA A 373 -0.55 -11.26 -22.12
CA ALA A 373 -0.53 -11.25 -20.66
C ALA A 373 -0.11 -12.58 -20.03
N ILE A 374 -0.51 -13.72 -20.61
CA ILE A 374 -0.28 -15.06 -20.03
C ILE A 374 1.19 -15.33 -19.70
N PRO A 375 2.16 -15.10 -20.61
CA PRO A 375 3.58 -15.28 -20.30
C PRO A 375 4.08 -14.32 -19.22
N MET A 376 3.58 -13.08 -19.21
CA MET A 376 4.00 -12.08 -18.20
C MET A 376 3.51 -12.46 -16.82
N VAL A 377 2.25 -12.89 -16.69
CA VAL A 377 1.73 -13.40 -15.42
C VAL A 377 2.57 -14.57 -14.93
N ALA A 378 2.85 -15.55 -15.78
CA ALA A 378 3.59 -16.74 -15.41
C ALA A 378 4.98 -16.43 -14.82
N ARG A 379 5.68 -15.42 -15.36
CA ARG A 379 7.00 -14.97 -14.86
C ARG A 379 6.94 -14.37 -13.45
N GLN A 380 5.78 -13.88 -13.02
CA GLN A 380 5.60 -13.22 -11.73
C GLN A 380 5.06 -14.14 -10.63
N LEU A 381 4.72 -15.41 -10.95
CA LEU A 381 4.13 -16.33 -9.96
C LEU A 381 5.21 -17.12 -9.23
N ASN A 382 4.98 -17.35 -7.93
CA ASN A 382 5.74 -18.36 -7.19
C ASN A 382 5.50 -19.78 -7.76
N PRO A 383 6.35 -20.76 -7.45
CA PRO A 383 6.28 -22.09 -8.06
C PRO A 383 4.91 -22.79 -7.92
N ARG A 384 4.27 -22.73 -6.75
CA ARG A 384 2.96 -23.37 -6.50
C ARG A 384 1.87 -22.75 -7.39
N SER A 385 1.79 -21.42 -7.40
CA SER A 385 0.83 -20.68 -8.20
C SER A 385 1.11 -20.83 -9.70
N LEU A 386 2.38 -20.89 -10.10
CA LEU A 386 2.80 -21.10 -11.49
C LEU A 386 2.34 -22.46 -12.01
N GLU A 387 2.54 -23.53 -11.25
CA GLU A 387 2.11 -24.88 -11.65
C GLU A 387 0.59 -24.93 -11.88
N HIS A 388 -0.19 -24.46 -10.91
CA HIS A 388 -1.64 -24.36 -11.04
C HIS A 388 -2.05 -23.49 -12.25
N PHE A 389 -1.36 -22.36 -12.44
CA PHE A 389 -1.60 -21.46 -13.57
C PHE A 389 -1.32 -22.13 -14.91
N LYS A 390 -0.19 -22.82 -15.07
CA LYS A 390 0.12 -23.56 -16.31
C LYS A 390 -0.95 -24.60 -16.64
N GLN A 391 -1.34 -25.40 -15.66
CA GLN A 391 -2.37 -26.44 -15.85
C GLN A 391 -3.71 -25.84 -16.29
N THR A 392 -4.20 -24.85 -15.53
CA THR A 392 -5.52 -24.25 -15.80
C THR A 392 -5.57 -23.44 -17.09
N ARG A 393 -4.48 -22.78 -17.49
CA ARG A 393 -4.43 -21.98 -18.74
C ARG A 393 -4.32 -22.88 -19.96
N SER A 394 -3.56 -23.97 -19.89
CA SER A 394 -3.55 -24.99 -20.93
C SER A 394 -4.94 -25.58 -21.16
N LEU A 395 -5.68 -25.90 -20.09
CA LEU A 395 -7.06 -26.39 -20.19
C LEU A 395 -8.02 -25.35 -20.78
N THR A 396 -7.85 -24.07 -20.43
CA THR A 396 -8.76 -23.00 -20.84
C THR A 396 -8.54 -22.58 -22.29
N PHE A 397 -7.27 -22.47 -22.72
CA PHE A 397 -6.91 -21.89 -24.01
C PHE A 397 -6.43 -22.93 -25.03
N GLY A 398 -6.27 -24.20 -24.63
CA GLY A 398 -5.71 -25.25 -25.49
C GLY A 398 -4.25 -25.03 -25.89
N LYS A 399 -3.56 -24.09 -25.24
CA LYS A 399 -2.14 -23.75 -25.43
C LYS A 399 -1.46 -23.58 -24.08
N THR A 400 -0.25 -24.12 -23.97
CA THR A 400 0.65 -23.96 -22.82
C THR A 400 1.19 -22.53 -22.74
N VAL A 401 1.69 -22.17 -21.55
CA VAL A 401 2.35 -20.87 -21.34
C VAL A 401 3.58 -20.73 -22.24
N GLU A 402 4.34 -21.81 -22.39
CA GLU A 402 5.55 -21.86 -23.23
C GLU A 402 5.22 -21.70 -24.72
N GLU A 403 4.09 -22.25 -25.19
CA GLU A 403 3.61 -22.02 -26.55
C GLU A 403 3.21 -20.57 -26.77
N PHE A 404 2.48 -19.96 -25.82
CA PHE A 404 2.21 -18.52 -25.86
C PHE A 404 3.48 -17.67 -25.85
N GLU A 405 4.52 -18.09 -25.13
CA GLU A 405 5.81 -17.39 -25.04
C GLU A 405 6.66 -17.53 -26.30
N LYS A 406 6.60 -18.66 -27.01
CA LYS A 406 7.30 -18.87 -28.28
C LYS A 406 6.60 -18.24 -29.48
N ASP A 407 5.28 -18.14 -29.45
CA ASP A 407 4.46 -17.62 -30.56
C ASP A 407 4.46 -16.08 -30.59
N VAL A 408 5.59 -15.49 -31.01
CA VAL A 408 5.79 -14.03 -31.07
C VAL A 408 4.75 -13.38 -32.00
N LYS A 409 4.53 -13.98 -33.17
CA LYS A 409 3.58 -13.49 -34.18
C LYS A 409 2.16 -13.37 -33.61
N LEU A 410 1.68 -14.41 -32.91
CA LEU A 410 0.37 -14.35 -32.24
C LEU A 410 0.30 -13.19 -31.24
N ARG A 411 1.34 -12.97 -30.44
CA ARG A 411 1.33 -11.89 -29.44
C ARG A 411 1.33 -10.51 -30.08
N GLU A 412 2.08 -10.30 -31.15
CA GLU A 412 2.08 -9.04 -31.90
C GLU A 412 0.73 -8.77 -32.55
N GLU A 413 0.16 -9.74 -33.27
CA GLU A 413 -1.17 -9.61 -33.87
C GLU A 413 -2.27 -9.38 -32.81
N SER A 414 -2.15 -10.04 -31.66
CA SER A 414 -3.12 -9.88 -30.56
C SER A 414 -2.99 -8.52 -29.87
N TRP A 415 -1.76 -7.99 -29.76
CA TRP A 415 -1.50 -6.65 -29.23
C TRP A 415 -2.12 -5.57 -30.11
N GLU A 416 -1.94 -5.65 -31.44
CA GLU A 416 -2.56 -4.70 -32.37
C GLU A 416 -4.09 -4.79 -32.37
N LYS A 417 -4.66 -6.00 -32.26
CA LYS A 417 -6.10 -6.19 -32.07
C LYS A 417 -6.60 -5.58 -30.76
N PHE A 418 -5.83 -5.72 -29.68
CA PHE A 418 -6.15 -5.13 -28.39
C PHE A 418 -6.14 -3.59 -28.47
N LYS A 419 -5.08 -3.01 -29.05
CA LYS A 419 -4.95 -1.58 -29.32
C LYS A 419 -6.13 -1.04 -30.12
N ALA A 420 -6.49 -1.68 -31.24
CA ALA A 420 -7.65 -1.30 -32.05
C ALA A 420 -8.97 -1.42 -31.26
N GLY A 421 -9.10 -2.45 -30.44
CA GLY A 421 -10.22 -2.66 -29.52
C GLY A 421 -10.39 -1.47 -28.58
N MET A 422 -9.30 -1.09 -27.90
CA MET A 422 -9.23 0.09 -27.02
C MET A 422 -9.55 1.37 -27.80
N GLY A 423 -9.07 1.54 -29.02
CA GLY A 423 -9.45 2.69 -29.85
C GLY A 423 -10.95 2.80 -30.12
N GLY A 424 -11.66 1.68 -30.19
CA GLY A 424 -13.14 1.70 -30.21
C GLY A 424 -13.75 2.24 -28.90
N VAL A 425 -13.14 1.95 -27.76
CA VAL A 425 -13.57 2.44 -26.44
C VAL A 425 -13.25 3.91 -26.26
N ALA A 426 -12.09 4.36 -26.73
CA ALA A 426 -11.71 5.78 -26.73
C ALA A 426 -12.73 6.63 -27.49
N ARG A 427 -13.26 6.14 -28.62
CA ARG A 427 -14.34 6.82 -29.37
C ARG A 427 -15.64 6.94 -28.57
N TRP A 428 -16.02 5.93 -27.78
CA TRP A 428 -17.21 6.01 -26.93
C TRP A 428 -17.09 7.05 -25.81
N LEU A 429 -15.86 7.27 -25.36
CA LEU A 429 -15.54 8.21 -24.29
C LEU A 429 -15.37 9.66 -24.77
N GLY A 430 -15.46 9.89 -26.09
CA GLY A 430 -15.39 11.16 -26.80
C GLY A 430 -14.32 12.13 -26.30
N ASP A 431 -13.26 12.26 -27.09
CA ASP A 431 -12.36 13.41 -26.99
C ASP A 431 -12.60 14.28 -28.22
N ALA A 432 -13.37 15.36 -28.05
CA ALA A 432 -13.89 16.17 -29.15
C ALA A 432 -12.80 16.75 -30.08
N LYS A 433 -11.54 16.78 -29.64
CA LYS A 433 -10.41 17.28 -30.44
C LYS A 433 -9.75 16.24 -31.34
N GLU A 434 -9.89 14.95 -31.05
CA GLU A 434 -9.07 13.89 -31.68
C GLU A 434 -9.90 12.72 -32.21
N TYR A 435 -11.09 12.51 -31.67
CA TYR A 435 -12.04 11.49 -32.11
C TYR A 435 -13.39 12.16 -32.35
N PRO A 436 -13.69 12.58 -33.59
CA PRO A 436 -14.98 13.17 -33.89
C PRO A 436 -16.10 12.16 -33.57
N ASP A 437 -17.21 12.68 -33.05
CA ASP A 437 -18.38 11.85 -32.74
C ASP A 437 -18.96 11.32 -34.06
N VAL A 438 -18.63 10.07 -34.36
CA VAL A 438 -19.08 9.38 -35.57
C VAL A 438 -20.60 9.32 -35.65
N HIS A 439 -21.32 9.30 -34.52
CA HIS A 439 -22.78 9.41 -34.54
C HIS A 439 -23.21 10.80 -35.00
N ALA A 440 -22.64 11.86 -34.43
CA ALA A 440 -22.92 13.23 -34.86
C ALA A 440 -22.53 13.46 -36.32
N GLU A 441 -21.41 12.92 -36.80
CA GLU A 441 -21.00 13.01 -38.21
C GLU A 441 -21.97 12.29 -39.15
N LEU A 442 -22.39 11.06 -38.79
CA LEU A 442 -23.26 10.26 -39.64
C LEU A 442 -24.73 10.73 -39.62
N THR A 443 -25.18 11.28 -38.50
CA THR A 443 -26.60 11.59 -38.27
C THR A 443 -26.91 13.08 -38.25
N GLY A 444 -25.91 13.93 -38.07
CA GLY A 444 -26.07 15.37 -37.84
C GLY A 444 -26.58 15.73 -36.43
N TYR A 445 -26.77 14.75 -35.54
CA TYR A 445 -27.26 14.98 -34.18
C TYR A 445 -26.11 14.94 -33.17
N ASP A 446 -25.81 16.11 -32.60
CA ASP A 446 -24.96 16.24 -31.42
C ASP A 446 -25.77 15.82 -30.17
N ILE A 447 -25.27 14.80 -29.47
CA ILE A 447 -25.88 14.26 -28.25
C ILE A 447 -25.18 14.75 -26.97
N GLY A 448 -24.26 15.72 -27.11
CA GLY A 448 -23.58 16.41 -26.03
C GLY A 448 -22.16 15.92 -25.76
N GLU A 449 -21.42 16.68 -24.94
CA GLU A 449 -20.05 16.36 -24.54
C GLU A 449 -19.99 15.13 -23.63
N THR A 450 -19.05 14.24 -23.92
CA THR A 450 -18.65 13.17 -23.01
C THR A 450 -17.59 13.74 -22.05
N GLY A 451 -17.87 13.74 -20.75
CA GLY A 451 -16.87 14.11 -19.74
C GLY A 451 -15.68 13.14 -19.72
N GLY A 452 -14.82 13.26 -18.70
CA GLY A 452 -13.66 12.36 -18.53
C GLY A 452 -14.01 10.87 -18.40
N PHE A 453 -15.25 10.55 -18.03
CA PHE A 453 -15.77 9.20 -17.78
C PHE A 453 -17.04 8.88 -18.60
N ILE A 454 -17.44 7.60 -18.61
CA ILE A 454 -18.60 7.09 -19.37
C ILE A 454 -19.91 7.85 -19.08
N MET A 455 -20.06 8.43 -17.89
CA MET A 455 -21.26 9.17 -17.48
C MET A 455 -20.97 10.62 -17.08
N GLY A 456 -19.92 11.23 -17.64
CA GLY A 456 -19.54 12.62 -17.38
C GLY A 456 -18.35 12.75 -16.44
N ASP A 457 -18.48 13.52 -15.36
CA ASP A 457 -17.33 13.92 -14.52
C ASP A 457 -16.99 12.95 -13.39
N LYS A 458 -17.87 11.98 -13.10
CA LYS A 458 -17.70 11.03 -12.01
C LYS A 458 -17.67 9.59 -12.53
N PRO A 459 -16.74 8.75 -12.03
CA PRO A 459 -16.61 7.38 -12.50
C PRO A 459 -17.82 6.54 -12.08
N VAL A 460 -18.23 5.64 -12.97
CA VAL A 460 -19.22 4.59 -12.72
C VAL A 460 -18.59 3.21 -12.88
N PHE A 461 -19.36 2.14 -12.70
CA PHE A 461 -18.87 0.77 -12.80
C PHE A 461 -18.01 0.51 -14.05
N ALA A 462 -18.45 0.95 -15.23
CA ALA A 462 -17.70 0.85 -16.48
C ALA A 462 -16.29 1.49 -16.40
N ASP A 463 -16.16 2.66 -15.78
CA ASP A 463 -14.89 3.38 -15.66
C ASP A 463 -13.92 2.64 -14.73
N PHE A 464 -14.41 2.09 -13.62
CA PHE A 464 -13.60 1.24 -12.75
C PHE A 464 -13.14 -0.04 -13.47
N VAL A 465 -13.92 -0.54 -14.43
CA VAL A 465 -13.53 -1.69 -15.25
C VAL A 465 -12.37 -1.33 -16.20
N ILE A 466 -12.43 -0.17 -16.84
CA ILE A 466 -11.34 0.36 -17.67
C ILE A 466 -10.10 0.63 -16.82
N GLY A 467 -10.25 1.34 -15.70
CA GLY A 467 -9.16 1.68 -14.79
C GLY A 467 -8.42 0.47 -14.26
N ALA A 468 -9.14 -0.57 -13.82
CA ALA A 468 -8.53 -1.82 -13.39
C ALA A 468 -7.81 -2.56 -14.53
N THR A 469 -8.29 -2.46 -15.77
CA THR A 469 -7.60 -3.02 -16.95
C THR A 469 -6.27 -2.31 -17.18
N LEU A 470 -6.25 -0.98 -17.13
CA LEU A 470 -5.01 -0.20 -17.28
C LEU A 470 -4.03 -0.49 -16.13
N ALA A 471 -4.51 -0.51 -14.90
CA ALA A 471 -3.70 -0.87 -13.73
C ALA A 471 -3.12 -2.29 -13.84
N TYR A 472 -3.89 -3.24 -14.40
CA TYR A 472 -3.42 -4.60 -14.65
C TYR A 472 -2.28 -4.63 -15.67
N ILE A 473 -2.41 -3.90 -16.79
CA ILE A 473 -1.36 -3.78 -17.81
C ILE A 473 -0.09 -3.17 -17.19
N ARG A 474 -0.22 -2.07 -16.44
CA ARG A 474 0.91 -1.45 -15.72
C ARG A 474 1.60 -2.45 -14.79
N ALA A 475 0.83 -3.25 -14.05
CA ALA A 475 1.38 -4.27 -13.15
C ALA A 475 2.04 -5.45 -13.89
N LEU A 476 1.62 -5.77 -15.11
CA LEU A 476 2.21 -6.85 -15.90
C LEU A 476 3.59 -6.51 -16.44
N TRP A 477 3.74 -5.30 -16.98
CA TRP A 477 4.97 -4.89 -17.66
C TRP A 477 5.86 -3.97 -16.83
N GLY A 478 5.31 -3.28 -15.82
CA GLY A 478 6.00 -2.26 -15.03
C GLY A 478 5.77 -0.86 -15.59
N GLU A 479 5.79 0.14 -14.69
CA GLU A 479 5.54 1.55 -15.01
C GLU A 479 6.61 2.16 -15.93
N ASP A 480 7.85 1.69 -15.83
CA ASP A 480 8.94 2.18 -16.68
C ASP A 480 9.06 1.44 -18.03
N SER A 481 8.18 0.48 -18.30
CA SER A 481 8.29 -0.37 -19.49
C SER A 481 7.87 0.36 -20.75
N GLU A 482 8.57 0.07 -21.87
CA GLU A 482 8.21 0.58 -23.20
C GLU A 482 6.77 0.21 -23.58
N LYS A 483 6.29 -0.97 -23.16
CA LYS A 483 4.89 -1.37 -23.39
C LYS A 483 3.88 -0.52 -22.62
N TRP A 484 4.19 -0.13 -21.38
CA TRP A 484 3.31 0.76 -20.63
C TRP A 484 3.29 2.16 -21.23
N LYS A 485 4.47 2.71 -21.56
CA LYS A 485 4.59 4.00 -22.26
C LYS A 485 3.82 4.02 -23.56
N GLU A 486 3.92 2.95 -24.36
CA GLU A 486 3.15 2.79 -25.60
C GLU A 486 1.63 2.91 -25.33
N VAL A 487 1.10 2.22 -24.32
CA VAL A 487 -0.32 2.28 -23.95
C VAL A 487 -0.72 3.69 -23.50
N MET A 488 0.16 4.41 -22.82
CA MET A 488 -0.08 5.79 -22.39
C MET A 488 -0.10 6.77 -23.56
N GLU A 489 0.63 6.51 -24.65
CA GLU A 489 0.61 7.34 -25.87
C GLU A 489 -0.57 7.01 -26.80
N TRP A 490 -1.15 5.82 -26.66
CA TRP A 490 -2.24 5.37 -27.51
C TRP A 490 -3.42 6.33 -27.53
N HIS A 491 -3.95 6.52 -28.73
CA HIS A 491 -5.15 7.30 -28.99
C HIS A 491 -5.05 8.73 -28.44
N GLY A 492 -3.93 9.39 -28.73
CA GLY A 492 -3.73 10.79 -28.37
C GLY A 492 -3.52 11.01 -26.87
N GLY A 493 -2.96 10.03 -26.18
CA GLY A 493 -2.79 10.11 -24.73
C GLY A 493 -4.08 9.92 -23.92
N ARG A 494 -5.18 9.45 -24.53
CA ARG A 494 -6.47 9.27 -23.82
C ARG A 494 -6.32 8.39 -22.58
N TRP A 495 -5.56 7.31 -22.69
CA TRP A 495 -5.40 6.36 -21.58
C TRP A 495 -4.51 6.88 -20.47
N ALA A 496 -3.55 7.77 -20.77
CA ALA A 496 -2.80 8.50 -19.75
C ALA A 496 -3.74 9.40 -18.92
N ARG A 497 -4.51 10.26 -19.60
CA ARG A 497 -5.52 11.13 -18.94
C ARG A 497 -6.51 10.32 -18.10
N PHE A 498 -6.98 9.20 -18.63
CA PHE A 498 -7.91 8.31 -17.93
C PHE A 498 -7.27 7.64 -16.69
N ALA A 499 -6.07 7.08 -16.83
CA ALA A 499 -5.34 6.47 -15.73
C ALA A 499 -5.05 7.48 -14.61
N ASP A 500 -4.60 8.69 -14.96
CA ASP A 500 -4.33 9.78 -14.02
C ASP A 500 -5.58 10.18 -13.23
N SER A 501 -6.74 10.27 -13.90
CA SER A 501 -8.01 10.62 -13.26
C SER A 501 -8.43 9.63 -12.17
N LEU A 502 -7.99 8.37 -12.28
CA LEU A 502 -8.28 7.29 -11.34
C LEU A 502 -7.11 7.00 -10.38
N ARG A 503 -5.92 7.57 -10.59
CA ARG A 503 -4.69 7.28 -9.83
C ARG A 503 -4.84 7.52 -8.33
N LYS A 504 -5.57 8.55 -7.93
CA LYS A 504 -5.92 8.82 -6.51
C LYS A 504 -6.71 7.70 -5.83
N TYR A 505 -7.44 6.89 -6.60
CA TYR A 505 -8.17 5.72 -6.09
C TYR A 505 -7.33 4.44 -6.16
N GLU A 506 -6.08 4.55 -6.59
CA GLU A 506 -5.14 3.45 -6.63
C GLU A 506 -4.31 3.35 -5.36
N GLN A 507 -4.34 4.26 -4.39
CA GLN A 507 -3.55 4.15 -3.14
C GLN A 507 -4.33 3.47 -2.01
N VAL A 508 -3.65 2.81 -1.06
CA VAL A 508 -4.30 2.16 0.10
C VAL A 508 -4.42 3.21 1.17
N ILE A 509 -5.65 3.48 1.62
CA ILE A 509 -5.91 4.28 2.81
C ILE A 509 -5.95 3.35 4.02
#